data_AF-A0AAC8TD10-F1
#
_entry.id   AF-A0AAC8TD10-F1
#
_cell.length_a   1.000
_cell.length_b   1.000
_cell.length_c   1.000
_cell.angle_alpha   90.00
_cell.angle_beta   90.00
_cell.angle_gamma   90.00
#
_symmetry.space_group_name_H-M   'P 1'
#
loop_
_entity.id
_entity.type
_entity.pdbx_description
1 polymer ?
#
loop_
_entity_poly.entity_id
_entity_poly.type
_entity_poly.pdbx_seq_one_letter_code
_entity_poly.pdbx_strand_id
1 'polypeptide(L)'
;MDAVTAEAAVLAEDVLCSPARLQRMSEGLVLLRELFRPDGPLAFLRWSWDEFVPVIERHIHRVTEEVEDMDERRALLFARCAPELLGPERVERFNQGFRRVLMEPGRTLEERRALAMAVLEMQGVPRHPPYTYGRHHTMAWLMMAQVSEWAERRSRVSAAVARAHGVRPGEQKGPWMSPGVLRQAMEPPEEMMAGLQEAADADPEFMELMEKYEASLLLSILDGRTPEVLHGEEWLWLTVVLREPLRLGPDGMAPQVDVEALLGRLDEEVKQAVLSRVDAASRDRSSPPEAQQWFEWAYKALLMRPLAFFGAFAKAREAPLLERFEGEAVLVGELRRRERWRAEDLEPYRLNLSARGAHGAEQRVRRLQALLRGESPGPGSRLRV
;
A
#
# COMPACT_ATOMS: atom_id res chain seq x y z
N MET A 1 27.15 26.19 -29.06
CA MET A 1 26.18 26.47 -27.98
C MET A 1 24.88 26.86 -28.66
N ASP A 2 23.78 26.14 -28.44
CA ASP A 2 22.49 26.49 -29.06
C ASP A 2 21.83 27.69 -28.33
N ALA A 3 20.82 28.28 -28.97
CA ALA A 3 20.17 29.50 -28.50
C ALA A 3 19.55 29.35 -27.10
N VAL A 4 18.95 28.18 -26.81
CA VAL A 4 18.35 27.90 -25.49
C VAL A 4 19.42 27.85 -24.40
N THR A 5 20.57 27.23 -24.71
CA THR A 5 21.69 27.14 -23.79
C THR A 5 22.32 28.50 -23.53
N ALA A 6 22.44 29.35 -24.55
CA ALA A 6 22.93 30.71 -24.39
C ALA A 6 22.00 31.55 -23.51
N GLU A 7 20.68 31.49 -23.76
CA GLU A 7 19.68 32.17 -22.94
C GLU A 7 19.71 31.68 -21.48
N ALA A 8 19.78 30.37 -21.27
CA ALA A 8 19.88 29.78 -19.94
C ALA A 8 21.15 30.24 -19.20
N ALA A 9 22.29 30.31 -19.90
CA ALA A 9 23.54 30.77 -19.31
C ALA A 9 23.44 32.22 -18.81
N VAL A 10 22.89 33.13 -19.63
CA VAL A 10 22.71 34.55 -19.26
C VAL A 10 21.78 34.68 -18.05
N LEU A 11 20.62 34.03 -18.08
CA LEU A 11 19.63 34.12 -17.00
C LEU A 11 20.12 33.46 -15.69
N ALA A 12 20.91 32.40 -15.79
CA ALA A 12 21.50 31.76 -14.62
C ALA A 12 22.67 32.56 -14.04
N GLU A 13 23.45 33.25 -14.87
CA GLU A 13 24.52 34.15 -14.41
C GLU A 13 23.95 35.26 -13.51
N ASP A 14 22.80 35.84 -13.88
CA ASP A 14 22.05 36.79 -13.04
C ASP A 14 21.70 36.26 -11.64
N VAL A 15 21.49 34.95 -11.50
CA VAL A 15 21.17 34.29 -10.23
C VAL A 15 22.46 33.98 -9.46
N LEU A 16 23.44 33.37 -10.12
CA LEU A 16 24.69 32.89 -9.53
C LEU A 16 25.60 34.02 -9.07
N CYS A 17 25.65 35.13 -9.81
CA CYS A 17 26.45 36.31 -9.49
C CYS A 17 25.73 37.28 -8.53
N SER A 18 24.50 36.97 -8.12
CA SER A 18 23.75 37.80 -7.18
C SER A 18 24.32 37.71 -5.74
N PRO A 19 24.39 38.83 -4.99
CA PRO A 19 24.67 38.79 -3.55
C PRO A 19 23.65 37.93 -2.77
N ALA A 20 22.43 37.79 -3.28
CA ALA A 20 21.36 36.99 -2.70
C ALA A 20 21.22 35.60 -3.34
N ARG A 21 22.30 35.04 -3.91
CA ARG A 21 22.26 33.78 -4.69
C ARG A 21 21.51 32.63 -4.01
N LEU A 22 21.76 32.39 -2.71
CA LEU A 22 21.15 31.25 -1.99
C LEU A 22 19.63 31.41 -1.88
N GLN A 23 19.18 32.62 -1.58
CA GLN A 23 17.76 32.93 -1.53
C GLN A 23 17.12 32.78 -2.91
N ARG A 24 17.73 33.34 -3.97
CA ARG A 24 17.20 33.23 -5.34
C ARG A 24 17.15 31.80 -5.84
N MET A 25 18.14 30.97 -5.50
CA MET A 25 18.12 29.53 -5.82
C MET A 25 16.99 28.81 -5.10
N SER A 26 16.78 29.10 -3.81
CA SER A 26 15.69 28.54 -3.02
C SER A 26 14.31 28.94 -3.58
N GLU A 27 14.11 30.23 -3.87
CA GLU A 27 12.91 30.76 -4.51
C GLU A 27 12.68 30.13 -5.90
N GLY A 28 13.76 29.92 -6.67
CA GLY A 28 13.72 29.23 -7.95
C GLY A 28 13.21 27.78 -7.84
N LEU A 29 13.66 27.02 -6.83
CA LEU A 29 13.18 25.66 -6.59
C LEU A 29 11.70 25.63 -6.18
N VAL A 30 11.22 26.63 -5.43
CA VAL A 30 9.80 26.79 -5.12
C VAL A 30 8.99 27.08 -6.39
N LEU A 31 9.48 27.99 -7.25
CA LEU A 31 8.83 28.28 -8.53
C LEU A 31 8.79 27.05 -9.46
N LEU A 32 9.89 26.29 -9.54
CA LEU A 32 9.92 25.03 -10.31
C LEU A 32 8.89 24.03 -9.80
N ARG A 33 8.70 23.94 -8.47
CA ARG A 33 7.64 23.11 -7.87
C ARG A 33 6.25 23.59 -8.31
N GLU A 34 5.98 24.89 -8.30
CA GLU A 34 4.69 25.43 -8.76
C GLU A 34 4.45 25.15 -10.25
N LEU A 35 5.48 25.30 -11.10
CA LEU A 35 5.40 24.97 -12.52
C LEU A 35 5.18 23.46 -12.74
N PHE A 36 5.62 22.61 -11.81
CA PHE A 36 5.50 21.15 -11.85
C PHE A 36 4.19 20.61 -11.25
N ARG A 37 3.25 21.47 -10.87
CA ARG A 37 1.92 21.04 -10.42
C ARG A 37 1.13 20.35 -11.53
N PRO A 38 0.06 19.58 -11.20
CA PRO A 38 -0.73 18.84 -12.20
C PRO A 38 -1.30 19.70 -13.35
N ASP A 39 -1.57 20.97 -13.10
CA ASP A 39 -2.09 21.97 -14.03
C ASP A 39 -0.99 22.94 -14.54
N GLY A 40 0.25 22.74 -14.12
CA GLY A 40 1.38 23.61 -14.44
C GLY A 40 2.05 23.31 -15.79
N PRO A 41 2.90 24.22 -16.29
CA PRO A 41 3.60 24.05 -17.57
C PRO A 41 4.51 22.81 -17.64
N LEU A 42 4.99 22.32 -16.49
CA LEU A 42 5.83 21.13 -16.36
C LEU A 42 5.02 19.88 -15.96
N ALA A 43 3.68 19.93 -15.93
CA ALA A 43 2.83 18.80 -15.55
C ALA A 43 3.12 17.52 -16.36
N PHE A 44 3.45 17.67 -17.64
CA PHE A 44 3.81 16.56 -18.52
C PHE A 44 5.13 15.85 -18.14
N LEU A 45 5.92 16.38 -17.21
CA LEU A 45 7.13 15.71 -16.69
C LEU A 45 6.85 14.86 -15.44
N ARG A 46 5.66 14.99 -14.85
CA ARG A 46 5.26 14.25 -13.65
C ARG A 46 5.18 12.75 -13.93
N TRP A 47 5.49 11.95 -12.91
CA TRP A 47 5.17 10.53 -12.91
C TRP A 47 3.66 10.35 -12.72
N SER A 48 3.06 9.39 -13.42
CA SER A 48 1.70 8.95 -13.09
C SER A 48 1.72 8.28 -11.72
N TRP A 49 0.61 8.32 -10.99
CA TRP A 49 0.56 7.68 -9.67
C TRP A 49 0.74 6.16 -9.75
N ASP A 50 0.21 5.52 -10.80
CA ASP A 50 0.39 4.08 -11.08
C ASP A 50 1.88 3.69 -11.19
N GLU A 51 2.72 4.57 -11.74
CA GLU A 51 4.18 4.36 -11.83
C GLU A 51 4.90 4.76 -10.54
N PHE A 52 4.46 5.85 -9.90
CA PHE A 52 5.19 6.52 -8.82
C PHE A 52 4.99 5.85 -7.46
N VAL A 53 3.73 5.68 -7.05
CA VAL A 53 3.37 5.21 -5.71
C VAL A 53 3.94 3.84 -5.34
N PRO A 54 3.98 2.81 -6.23
CA PRO A 54 4.49 1.50 -5.83
C PRO A 54 5.97 1.55 -5.49
N VAL A 55 6.75 2.40 -6.16
CA VAL A 55 8.19 2.57 -5.89
C VAL A 55 8.40 3.36 -4.60
N ILE A 56 7.64 4.44 -4.39
CA ILE A 56 7.77 5.25 -3.16
C ILE A 56 7.38 4.45 -1.92
N GLU A 57 6.24 3.76 -1.93
CA GLU A 57 5.78 2.98 -0.76
C GLU A 57 6.78 1.89 -0.37
N ARG A 58 7.46 1.27 -1.35
CA ARG A 58 8.49 0.25 -1.10
C ARG A 58 9.65 0.77 -0.24
N HIS A 59 9.94 2.07 -0.27
CA HIS A 59 11.15 2.64 0.34
C HIS A 59 10.88 3.65 1.46
N ILE A 60 9.77 4.39 1.42
CA ILE A 60 9.54 5.55 2.30
C ILE A 60 9.55 5.22 3.80
N HIS A 61 8.97 4.08 4.19
CA HIS A 61 8.95 3.65 5.59
C HIS A 61 10.34 3.26 6.09
N ARG A 62 11.11 2.50 5.30
CA ARG A 62 12.48 2.10 5.66
C ARG A 62 13.39 3.32 5.84
N VAL A 63 13.31 4.27 4.91
CA VAL A 63 14.13 5.49 4.97
C VAL A 63 13.80 6.34 6.20
N THR A 64 12.52 6.43 6.59
CA THR A 64 12.09 7.20 7.77
C THR A 64 12.67 6.63 9.07
N GLU A 65 12.85 5.30 9.16
CA GLU A 65 13.41 4.63 10.34
C GLU A 65 14.95 4.57 10.34
N GLU A 66 15.58 4.44 9.18
CA GLU A 66 17.05 4.33 9.05
C GLU A 66 17.79 5.64 9.35
N VAL A 67 17.14 6.77 9.08
CA VAL A 67 17.75 8.08 9.12
C VAL A 67 16.83 8.99 9.91
N GLU A 68 17.32 9.69 10.92
CA GLU A 68 16.52 10.67 11.68
C GLU A 68 16.46 12.02 10.96
N ASP A 69 17.57 12.44 10.34
CA ASP A 69 17.68 13.71 9.64
C ASP A 69 16.81 13.77 8.37
N MET A 70 16.08 14.88 8.21
CA MET A 70 15.10 15.03 7.14
C MET A 70 15.74 15.19 5.75
N ASP A 71 16.91 15.81 5.66
CA ASP A 71 17.58 16.02 4.38
C ASP A 71 18.29 14.74 3.93
N GLU A 72 18.91 14.01 4.87
CA GLU A 72 19.45 12.68 4.62
C GLU A 72 18.34 11.68 4.23
N ARG A 73 17.15 11.74 4.86
CA ARG A 73 15.97 10.97 4.45
C ARG A 73 15.60 11.24 3.00
N ARG A 74 15.52 12.49 2.58
CA ARG A 74 15.19 12.86 1.19
C ARG A 74 16.23 12.35 0.21
N ALA A 75 17.51 12.49 0.57
CA ALA A 75 18.61 12.02 -0.27
C ALA A 75 18.60 10.49 -0.42
N LEU A 76 18.37 9.74 0.67
CA LEU A 76 18.32 8.29 0.66
C LEU A 76 17.08 7.76 -0.08
N LEU A 77 15.90 8.39 0.14
CA LEU A 77 14.68 8.04 -0.57
C LEU A 77 14.86 8.24 -2.08
N PHE A 78 15.45 9.37 -2.49
CA PHE A 78 15.79 9.62 -3.88
C PHE A 78 16.71 8.55 -4.45
N ALA A 79 17.82 8.26 -3.76
CA ALA A 79 18.80 7.27 -4.23
C ALA A 79 18.19 5.87 -4.43
N ARG A 80 17.20 5.49 -3.62
CA ARG A 80 16.50 4.19 -3.71
C ARG A 80 15.47 4.15 -4.83
N CYS A 81 14.70 5.22 -5.02
CA CYS A 81 13.62 5.23 -6.03
C CYS A 81 14.11 5.60 -7.43
N ALA A 82 15.18 6.39 -7.53
CA ALA A 82 15.69 6.91 -8.80
C ALA A 82 16.06 5.82 -9.82
N PRO A 83 16.68 4.67 -9.48
CA PRO A 83 16.98 3.62 -10.45
C PRO A 83 15.75 3.09 -11.21
N GLU A 84 14.57 3.12 -10.57
CA GLU A 84 13.31 2.65 -11.17
C GLU A 84 12.51 3.78 -11.81
N LEU A 85 12.58 4.99 -11.26
CA LEU A 85 11.81 6.14 -11.73
C LEU A 85 12.55 7.04 -12.74
N LEU A 86 13.87 6.94 -12.82
CA LEU A 86 14.73 7.71 -13.71
C LEU A 86 15.47 6.76 -14.65
N GLY A 87 14.87 6.45 -15.79
CA GLY A 87 15.60 5.89 -16.93
C GLY A 87 16.35 6.99 -17.72
N PRO A 88 17.33 6.63 -18.58
CA PRO A 88 18.03 7.61 -19.43
C PRO A 88 17.08 8.46 -20.28
N GLU A 89 16.01 7.84 -20.77
CA GLU A 89 14.93 8.50 -21.54
C GLU A 89 14.17 9.51 -20.68
N ARG A 90 13.94 9.20 -19.40
CA ARG A 90 13.26 10.10 -18.46
C ARG A 90 14.15 11.31 -18.14
N VAL A 91 15.44 11.10 -17.89
CA VAL A 91 16.41 12.19 -17.67
C VAL A 91 16.46 13.13 -18.89
N GLU A 92 16.49 12.56 -20.10
CA GLU A 92 16.46 13.36 -21.32
C GLU A 92 15.12 14.09 -21.52
N ARG A 93 13.99 13.47 -21.15
CA ARG A 93 12.67 14.11 -21.16
C ARG A 93 12.63 15.33 -20.22
N PHE A 94 13.21 15.25 -19.02
CA PHE A 94 13.36 16.40 -18.13
C PHE A 94 14.20 17.52 -18.77
N ASN A 95 15.35 17.18 -19.36
CA ASN A 95 16.21 18.13 -20.05
C ASN A 95 15.46 18.87 -21.17
N GLN A 96 14.81 18.12 -22.07
CA GLN A 96 14.02 18.69 -23.17
C GLN A 96 12.82 19.49 -22.66
N GLY A 97 12.18 19.04 -21.59
CA GLY A 97 11.04 19.71 -20.99
C GLY A 97 11.39 21.08 -20.41
N PHE A 98 12.45 21.17 -19.60
CA PHE A 98 12.90 22.47 -19.08
C PHE A 98 13.31 23.44 -20.19
N ARG A 99 14.03 22.93 -21.19
CA ARG A 99 14.46 23.72 -22.36
C ARG A 99 13.28 24.25 -23.17
N ARG A 100 12.23 23.43 -23.35
CA ARG A 100 11.01 23.84 -24.04
C ARG A 100 10.29 24.94 -23.27
N VAL A 101 10.01 24.70 -21.99
CA VAL A 101 9.23 25.63 -21.15
C VAL A 101 9.99 26.95 -20.91
N LEU A 102 11.32 26.93 -20.83
CA LEU A 102 12.15 28.14 -20.75
C LEU A 102 11.90 29.10 -21.93
N MET A 103 11.66 28.55 -23.12
CA MET A 103 11.49 29.31 -24.36
C MET A 103 10.03 29.65 -24.66
N GLU A 104 9.08 29.19 -23.84
CA GLU A 104 7.68 29.51 -24.03
C GLU A 104 7.40 31.00 -23.75
N PRO A 105 6.61 31.67 -24.61
CA PRO A 105 6.25 33.07 -24.39
C PRO A 105 5.33 33.21 -23.16
N GLY A 106 5.36 34.40 -22.54
CA GLY A 106 4.48 34.74 -21.42
C GLY A 106 4.93 34.24 -20.04
N ARG A 107 6.15 33.70 -19.92
CA ARG A 107 6.77 33.39 -18.63
C ARG A 107 7.32 34.64 -17.95
N THR A 108 7.23 34.71 -16.63
CA THR A 108 7.85 35.80 -15.86
C THR A 108 9.38 35.69 -15.87
N LEU A 109 10.08 36.76 -15.53
CA LEU A 109 11.54 36.73 -15.48
C LEU A 109 12.04 35.72 -14.44
N GLU A 110 11.36 35.63 -13.30
CA GLU A 110 11.68 34.72 -12.21
C GLU A 110 11.49 33.26 -12.61
N GLU A 111 10.39 32.93 -13.31
CA GLU A 111 10.15 31.59 -13.86
C GLU A 111 11.24 31.22 -14.86
N ARG A 112 11.61 32.15 -15.77
CA ARG A 112 12.66 31.92 -16.76
C ARG A 112 14.01 31.70 -16.11
N ARG A 113 14.34 32.45 -15.04
CA ARG A 113 15.57 32.25 -14.25
C ARG A 113 15.58 30.89 -13.55
N ALA A 114 14.46 30.47 -12.97
CA ALA A 114 14.35 29.17 -12.33
C ALA A 114 14.53 28.01 -13.33
N LEU A 115 13.89 28.10 -14.50
CA LEU A 115 14.05 27.14 -15.60
C LEU A 115 15.47 27.16 -16.18
N ALA A 116 16.10 28.32 -16.30
CA ALA A 116 17.47 28.45 -16.78
C ALA A 116 18.47 27.73 -15.86
N MET A 117 18.31 27.86 -14.54
CA MET A 117 19.09 27.10 -13.56
C MET A 117 18.91 25.59 -13.73
N ALA A 118 17.68 25.11 -13.93
CA ALA A 118 17.41 23.70 -14.20
C ALA A 118 18.07 23.23 -15.52
N VAL A 119 17.98 24.03 -16.60
CA VAL A 119 18.63 23.72 -17.89
C VAL A 119 20.15 23.62 -17.75
N LEU A 120 20.78 24.52 -16.99
CA LEU A 120 22.22 24.43 -16.74
C LEU A 120 22.60 23.21 -15.92
N GLU A 121 21.85 22.89 -14.87
CA GLU A 121 22.07 21.68 -14.08
C GLU A 121 22.07 20.44 -14.99
N MET A 122 21.05 20.32 -15.85
CA MET A 122 20.88 19.17 -16.76
C MET A 122 22.03 18.95 -17.76
N GLN A 123 22.88 19.96 -18.03
CA GLN A 123 24.02 19.78 -18.94
C GLN A 123 25.10 18.86 -18.38
N GLY A 124 25.29 18.89 -17.05
CA GLY A 124 26.30 18.10 -16.34
C GLY A 124 25.75 16.81 -15.72
N VAL A 125 24.44 16.59 -15.80
CA VAL A 125 23.76 15.46 -15.15
C VAL A 125 24.07 14.14 -15.89
N PRO A 126 24.55 13.10 -15.18
CA PRO A 126 24.66 11.75 -15.75
C PRO A 126 23.29 11.22 -16.19
N ARG A 127 23.21 10.68 -17.41
CA ARG A 127 21.97 10.05 -17.91
C ARG A 127 21.76 8.62 -17.41
N HIS A 128 22.78 8.03 -16.81
CA HIS A 128 22.79 6.64 -16.35
C HIS A 128 23.10 6.58 -14.85
N PRO A 129 22.72 5.49 -14.16
CA PRO A 129 23.07 5.29 -12.76
C PRO A 129 24.59 5.38 -12.53
N PRO A 130 25.05 5.77 -11.34
CA PRO A 130 24.27 6.02 -10.14
C PRO A 130 23.61 7.41 -10.13
N TYR A 131 22.32 7.43 -9.78
CA TYR A 131 21.58 8.67 -9.57
C TYR A 131 21.75 9.13 -8.12
N THR A 132 22.24 10.35 -7.93
CA THR A 132 22.49 10.91 -6.59
C THR A 132 21.81 12.24 -6.43
N TYR A 133 21.30 12.49 -5.22
CA TYR A 133 20.56 13.72 -4.87
C TYR A 133 21.36 14.99 -5.18
N GLY A 134 22.66 15.00 -4.91
CA GLY A 134 23.53 16.15 -5.16
C GLY A 134 23.80 16.43 -6.65
N ARG A 135 23.78 15.41 -7.51
CA ARG A 135 24.00 15.59 -8.96
C ARG A 135 22.70 15.80 -9.74
N HIS A 136 21.57 15.35 -9.20
CA HIS A 136 20.24 15.39 -9.83
C HIS A 136 19.30 16.24 -8.99
N HIS A 137 19.81 17.35 -8.46
CA HIS A 137 19.17 18.14 -7.42
C HIS A 137 17.77 18.62 -7.81
N THR A 138 17.63 19.22 -9.00
CA THR A 138 16.32 19.69 -9.48
C THR A 138 15.33 18.53 -9.65
N MET A 139 15.75 17.41 -10.26
CA MET A 139 14.88 16.25 -10.41
C MET A 139 14.52 15.62 -9.08
N ALA A 140 15.47 15.53 -8.15
CA ALA A 140 15.24 15.01 -6.80
C ALA A 140 14.27 15.90 -6.02
N TRP A 141 14.40 17.22 -6.14
CA TRP A 141 13.47 18.19 -5.54
C TRP A 141 12.05 18.01 -6.08
N LEU A 142 11.88 17.91 -7.39
CA LEU A 142 10.56 17.69 -8.02
C LEU A 142 9.97 16.33 -7.66
N MET A 143 10.80 15.28 -7.58
CA MET A 143 10.38 13.97 -7.10
C MET A 143 9.88 14.05 -5.65
N MET A 144 10.61 14.74 -4.77
CA MET A 144 10.21 14.95 -3.37
C MET A 144 8.96 15.82 -3.24
N ALA A 145 8.70 16.73 -4.19
CA ALA A 145 7.44 17.46 -4.25
C ALA A 145 6.26 16.51 -4.48
N GLN A 146 6.35 15.57 -5.44
CA GLN A 146 5.32 14.55 -5.64
C GLN A 146 5.22 13.56 -4.46
N VAL A 147 6.32 13.23 -3.76
CA VAL A 147 6.26 12.46 -2.50
C VAL A 147 5.48 13.24 -1.42
N SER A 148 5.68 14.55 -1.33
CA SER A 148 4.97 15.38 -0.35
C SER A 148 3.48 15.46 -0.66
N GLU A 149 3.12 15.63 -1.93
CA GLU A 149 1.73 15.56 -2.38
C GLU A 149 1.11 14.19 -2.05
N TRP A 150 1.82 13.10 -2.35
CA TRP A 150 1.40 11.75 -1.98
C TRP A 150 1.16 11.60 -0.47
N ALA A 151 2.09 12.07 0.36
CA ALA A 151 1.97 12.00 1.82
C ALA A 151 0.77 12.80 2.33
N GLU A 152 0.49 13.95 1.73
CA GLU A 152 -0.69 14.76 2.04
C GLU A 152 -2.00 14.05 1.65
N ARG A 153 -2.07 13.49 0.42
CA ARG A 153 -3.21 12.68 -0.03
C ARG A 153 -3.47 11.50 0.91
N ARG A 154 -2.42 10.75 1.28
CA ARG A 154 -2.51 9.64 2.24
C ARG A 154 -2.97 10.10 3.62
N SER A 155 -2.42 11.20 4.13
CA SER A 155 -2.78 11.74 5.45
C SER A 155 -4.26 12.11 5.51
N ARG A 156 -4.82 12.72 4.46
CA ARG A 156 -6.24 13.04 4.37
C ARG A 156 -7.13 11.79 4.46
N VAL A 157 -6.80 10.74 3.71
CA VAL A 157 -7.54 9.47 3.75
C VAL A 157 -7.39 8.77 5.10
N SER A 158 -6.17 8.65 5.63
CA SER A 158 -5.95 8.09 6.97
C SER A 158 -6.73 8.84 8.05
N ALA A 159 -6.83 10.16 7.96
CA ALA A 159 -7.62 10.98 8.88
C ALA A 159 -9.13 10.73 8.72
N ALA A 160 -9.63 10.57 7.50
CA ALA A 160 -11.04 10.23 7.25
C ALA A 160 -11.38 8.85 7.83
N VAL A 161 -10.54 7.84 7.59
CA VAL A 161 -10.68 6.50 8.17
C VAL A 161 -10.60 6.54 9.69
N ALA A 162 -9.65 7.29 10.27
CA ALA A 162 -9.54 7.43 11.72
C ALA A 162 -10.80 8.06 12.35
N ARG A 163 -11.36 9.11 11.73
CA ARG A 163 -12.62 9.72 12.19
C ARG A 163 -13.79 8.74 12.14
N ALA A 164 -13.90 7.94 11.07
CA ALA A 164 -14.93 6.92 10.95
C ALA A 164 -14.85 5.82 12.02
N HIS A 165 -13.66 5.54 12.55
CA HIS A 165 -13.47 4.64 13.69
C HIS A 165 -13.53 5.36 15.06
N GLY A 166 -14.01 6.61 15.12
CA GLY A 166 -14.08 7.38 16.37
C GLY A 166 -12.73 7.73 16.99
N VAL A 167 -11.63 7.65 16.22
CA VAL A 167 -10.26 7.97 16.67
C VAL A 167 -9.91 9.42 16.32
N ARG A 168 -9.38 10.17 17.29
CA ARG A 168 -8.93 11.55 17.05
C ARG A 168 -7.67 11.61 16.16
N PRO A 169 -7.63 12.50 15.16
CA PRO A 169 -6.41 12.77 14.39
C PRO A 169 -5.29 13.31 15.31
N GLY A 170 -4.10 12.72 15.28
CA GLY A 170 -2.90 13.24 15.96
C GLY A 170 -2.62 12.77 17.39
N GLU A 171 -3.54 12.08 18.07
CA GLU A 171 -3.28 11.41 19.38
C GLU A 171 -2.58 10.03 19.22
N GLN A 172 -2.10 9.73 18.01
CA GLN A 172 -1.69 8.39 17.60
C GLN A 172 -0.18 8.15 17.80
N LYS A 173 0.19 7.48 18.90
CA LYS A 173 1.51 6.84 19.05
C LYS A 173 1.38 5.34 18.75
N GLY A 174 1.89 4.92 17.60
CA GLY A 174 1.85 3.54 17.11
C GLY A 174 0.61 3.24 16.25
N PRO A 175 0.66 2.24 15.34
CA PRO A 175 -0.40 2.09 14.34
C PRO A 175 -1.62 1.38 14.95
N TRP A 176 -2.76 2.07 14.95
CA TRP A 176 -4.15 1.53 15.00
C TRP A 176 -4.60 0.66 16.19
N MET A 177 -3.91 0.70 17.34
CA MET A 177 -4.13 -0.29 18.39
C MET A 177 -5.14 0.14 19.47
N SER A 178 -6.38 -0.32 19.32
CA SER A 178 -7.04 -1.05 20.41
C SER A 178 -7.92 -2.17 19.85
N PRO A 179 -8.11 -3.30 20.56
CA PRO A 179 -9.09 -4.33 20.21
C PRO A 179 -10.52 -3.80 19.99
N GLY A 180 -10.83 -2.58 20.44
CA GLY A 180 -12.11 -1.91 20.18
C GLY A 180 -12.24 -1.34 18.77
N VAL A 181 -11.15 -0.88 18.15
CA VAL A 181 -11.14 -0.33 16.78
C VAL A 181 -11.42 -1.42 15.74
N LEU A 182 -10.98 -2.66 16.01
CA LEU A 182 -11.30 -3.81 15.15
C LEU A 182 -12.75 -4.25 15.23
N ARG A 183 -13.34 -4.19 16.43
CA ARG A 183 -14.78 -4.41 16.58
C ARG A 183 -15.56 -3.35 15.80
N GLN A 184 -15.13 -2.09 15.85
CA GLN A 184 -15.70 -0.97 15.09
C GLN A 184 -15.36 -0.94 13.59
N ALA A 185 -14.33 -1.65 13.13
CA ALA A 185 -14.01 -1.80 11.71
C ALA A 185 -14.73 -3.00 11.08
N MET A 186 -15.15 -3.95 11.91
CA MET A 186 -15.94 -5.12 11.51
C MET A 186 -17.45 -4.88 11.55
N GLU A 187 -17.88 -3.80 12.20
CA GLU A 187 -19.14 -3.11 11.93
C GLU A 187 -18.82 -2.09 10.83
N PRO A 188 -19.50 -2.03 9.68
CA PRO A 188 -19.37 -0.89 8.78
C PRO A 188 -20.43 0.12 9.22
N PRO A 189 -20.16 1.05 10.16
CA PRO A 189 -21.12 2.11 10.43
C PRO A 189 -21.30 2.89 9.12
N GLU A 190 -22.50 3.40 8.87
CA GLU A 190 -22.77 4.32 7.75
C GLU A 190 -21.72 5.45 7.69
N GLU A 191 -21.14 5.80 8.85
CA GLU A 191 -20.02 6.73 9.03
C GLU A 191 -18.70 6.30 8.35
N MET A 192 -18.40 5.00 8.24
CA MET A 192 -17.26 4.48 7.47
C MET A 192 -17.46 4.66 5.98
N MET A 193 -18.64 4.30 5.46
CA MET A 193 -18.97 4.50 4.06
C MET A 193 -19.04 5.99 3.73
N ALA A 194 -19.55 6.83 4.63
CA ALA A 194 -19.53 8.28 4.49
C ALA A 194 -18.11 8.85 4.52
N GLY A 195 -17.22 8.36 5.40
CA GLY A 195 -15.82 8.79 5.45
C GLY A 195 -15.01 8.36 4.22
N LEU A 196 -15.31 7.16 3.68
CA LEU A 196 -14.74 6.70 2.42
C LEU A 196 -15.28 7.46 1.22
N GLN A 197 -16.56 7.79 1.22
CA GLN A 197 -17.17 8.63 0.20
C GLN A 197 -16.60 10.05 0.26
N GLU A 198 -16.41 10.64 1.45
CA GLU A 198 -15.74 11.93 1.64
C GLU A 198 -14.30 11.89 1.09
N ALA A 199 -13.58 10.80 1.36
CA ALA A 199 -12.23 10.58 0.82
C ALA A 199 -12.22 10.42 -0.71
N ALA A 200 -13.20 9.69 -1.28
CA ALA A 200 -13.36 9.48 -2.71
C ALA A 200 -13.80 10.76 -3.45
N ASP A 201 -14.67 11.56 -2.85
CA ASP A 201 -15.09 12.85 -3.38
C ASP A 201 -13.92 13.86 -3.33
N ALA A 202 -13.06 13.78 -2.32
CA ALA A 202 -11.90 14.65 -2.16
C ALA A 202 -10.71 14.30 -3.06
N ASP A 203 -10.52 13.02 -3.42
CA ASP A 203 -9.41 12.56 -4.26
C ASP A 203 -9.77 11.25 -5.01
N PRO A 204 -10.60 11.34 -6.06
CA PRO A 204 -11.10 10.16 -6.77
C PRO A 204 -9.97 9.38 -7.48
N GLU A 205 -8.95 10.09 -7.97
CA GLU A 205 -7.77 9.50 -8.60
C GLU A 205 -6.97 8.65 -7.60
N PHE A 206 -6.82 9.12 -6.35
CA PHE A 206 -6.16 8.34 -5.32
C PHE A 206 -6.98 7.10 -4.92
N MET A 207 -8.31 7.22 -4.84
CA MET A 207 -9.16 6.07 -4.54
C MET A 207 -9.13 5.02 -5.66
N GLU A 208 -9.14 5.43 -6.94
CA GLU A 208 -8.98 4.51 -8.07
C GLU A 208 -7.62 3.77 -8.00
N LEU A 209 -6.55 4.48 -7.65
CA LEU A 209 -5.24 3.86 -7.45
C LEU A 209 -5.27 2.83 -6.30
N MET A 210 -5.91 3.16 -5.19
CA MET A 210 -6.07 2.24 -4.06
C MET A 210 -6.88 0.99 -4.46
N GLU A 211 -7.94 1.15 -5.26
CA GLU A 211 -8.72 0.05 -5.82
C GLU A 211 -7.87 -0.84 -6.75
N LYS A 212 -6.99 -0.27 -7.58
CA LYS A 212 -6.07 -1.05 -8.42
C LYS A 212 -5.11 -1.90 -7.58
N TYR A 213 -4.54 -1.34 -6.50
CA TYR A 213 -3.69 -2.10 -5.60
C TYR A 213 -4.44 -3.18 -4.85
N GLU A 214 -5.64 -2.88 -4.37
CA GLU A 214 -6.51 -3.86 -3.74
C GLU A 214 -6.84 -5.00 -4.72
N ALA A 215 -7.25 -4.68 -5.94
CA ALA A 215 -7.53 -5.67 -6.97
C ALA A 215 -6.30 -6.54 -7.27
N SER A 216 -5.13 -5.93 -7.41
CA SER A 216 -3.87 -6.66 -7.61
C SER A 216 -3.53 -7.58 -6.44
N LEU A 217 -3.74 -7.13 -5.20
CA LEU A 217 -3.57 -7.94 -4.00
C LEU A 217 -4.54 -9.13 -4.01
N LEU A 218 -5.83 -8.91 -4.22
CA LEU A 218 -6.84 -9.98 -4.23
C LEU A 218 -6.57 -10.99 -5.35
N LEU A 219 -6.16 -10.53 -6.54
CA LEU A 219 -5.74 -11.39 -7.64
C LEU A 219 -4.50 -12.21 -7.27
N SER A 220 -3.50 -11.61 -6.60
CA SER A 220 -2.32 -12.35 -6.14
C SER A 220 -2.69 -13.49 -5.17
N ILE A 221 -3.69 -13.28 -4.30
CA ILE A 221 -4.23 -14.30 -3.40
C ILE A 221 -4.87 -15.43 -4.21
N LEU A 222 -5.72 -15.10 -5.17
CA LEU A 222 -6.41 -16.09 -6.00
C LEU A 222 -5.44 -16.95 -6.81
N ASP A 223 -4.39 -16.33 -7.34
CA ASP A 223 -3.33 -16.96 -8.13
C ASP A 223 -2.28 -17.69 -7.28
N GLY A 224 -2.38 -17.63 -5.95
CA GLY A 224 -1.41 -18.23 -5.02
C GLY A 224 -0.03 -17.58 -5.04
N ARG A 225 0.09 -16.35 -5.54
CA ARG A 225 1.32 -15.54 -5.59
C ARG A 225 1.45 -14.66 -4.34
N THR A 226 1.25 -15.24 -3.16
CA THR A 226 1.31 -14.52 -1.88
C THR A 226 2.40 -15.07 -0.98
N PRO A 227 2.88 -14.29 -0.01
CA PRO A 227 3.56 -14.85 1.16
C PRO A 227 2.67 -15.86 1.91
N GLU A 228 3.29 -16.67 2.77
CA GLU A 228 2.59 -17.57 3.69
C GLU A 228 1.90 -16.75 4.78
N VAL A 229 0.56 -16.74 4.75
CA VAL A 229 -0.24 -15.96 5.71
C VAL A 229 -1.01 -16.88 6.65
N LEU A 230 -1.75 -17.83 6.13
CA LEU A 230 -2.73 -18.58 6.91
C LEU A 230 -2.15 -19.93 7.32
N HIS A 231 -2.44 -20.35 8.56
CA HIS A 231 -2.26 -21.72 8.99
C HIS A 231 -3.41 -22.63 8.55
N GLY A 232 -3.24 -23.94 8.69
CA GLY A 232 -4.20 -24.92 8.19
C GLY A 232 -5.60 -24.68 8.72
N GLU A 233 -5.76 -24.53 10.03
CA GLU A 233 -7.07 -24.35 10.65
C GLU A 233 -7.78 -23.08 10.20
N GLU A 234 -7.03 -22.00 9.96
CA GLU A 234 -7.56 -20.70 9.52
C GLU A 234 -8.11 -20.83 8.09
N TRP A 235 -7.37 -21.50 7.22
CA TRP A 235 -7.82 -21.87 5.88
C TRP A 235 -9.12 -22.67 5.88
N LEU A 236 -9.22 -23.68 6.75
CA LEU A 236 -10.43 -24.50 6.86
C LEU A 236 -11.64 -23.65 7.26
N TRP A 237 -11.47 -22.71 8.19
CA TRP A 237 -12.53 -21.77 8.61
C TRP A 237 -13.01 -20.90 7.46
N LEU A 238 -12.09 -20.26 6.73
CA LEU A 238 -12.45 -19.44 5.56
C LEU A 238 -13.18 -20.26 4.50
N THR A 239 -12.71 -21.50 4.27
CA THR A 239 -13.31 -22.41 3.28
C THR A 239 -14.73 -22.79 3.67
N VAL A 240 -14.98 -23.18 4.92
CA VAL A 240 -16.31 -23.62 5.38
C VAL A 240 -17.32 -22.48 5.41
N VAL A 241 -16.90 -21.30 5.88
CA VAL A 241 -17.83 -20.18 6.09
C VAL A 241 -18.07 -19.40 4.81
N LEU A 242 -17.04 -19.17 3.98
CA LEU A 242 -17.10 -18.20 2.90
C LEU A 242 -17.20 -18.84 1.50
N ARG A 243 -16.77 -20.09 1.31
CA ARG A 243 -16.65 -20.64 -0.05
C ARG A 243 -17.99 -20.80 -0.76
N GLU A 244 -18.96 -21.45 -0.13
CA GLU A 244 -20.29 -21.65 -0.74
C GLU A 244 -21.03 -20.31 -0.92
N PRO A 245 -21.13 -19.45 0.12
CA PRO A 245 -21.88 -18.21 0.01
C PRO A 245 -21.29 -17.22 -0.99
N LEU A 246 -19.98 -17.27 -1.26
CA LEU A 246 -19.31 -16.37 -2.20
C LEU A 246 -19.13 -16.95 -3.61
N ARG A 247 -19.65 -18.16 -3.91
CA ARG A 247 -19.66 -18.69 -5.28
C ARG A 247 -20.52 -17.79 -6.18
N LEU A 248 -20.03 -17.48 -7.37
CA LEU A 248 -20.83 -16.80 -8.39
C LEU A 248 -22.01 -17.70 -8.75
N GLY A 249 -23.21 -17.12 -8.83
CA GLY A 249 -24.39 -17.83 -9.30
C GLY A 249 -24.26 -18.23 -10.78
N PRO A 250 -25.15 -19.08 -11.30
CA PRO A 250 -25.16 -19.49 -12.70
C PRO A 250 -25.24 -18.30 -13.69
N ASP A 251 -25.76 -17.16 -13.24
CA ASP A 251 -25.89 -15.93 -14.02
C ASP A 251 -24.62 -15.06 -13.98
N GLY A 252 -23.53 -15.55 -13.41
CA GLY A 252 -22.25 -14.82 -13.27
C GLY A 252 -22.27 -13.70 -12.23
N MET A 253 -23.41 -13.46 -11.58
CA MET A 253 -23.55 -12.45 -10.53
C MET A 253 -23.05 -13.00 -9.18
N ALA A 254 -22.32 -12.18 -8.43
CA ALA A 254 -22.05 -12.47 -7.04
C ALA A 254 -23.38 -12.45 -6.27
N PRO A 255 -23.69 -13.48 -5.46
CA PRO A 255 -24.86 -13.45 -4.61
C PRO A 255 -24.82 -12.18 -3.74
N GLN A 256 -25.96 -11.54 -3.53
CA GLN A 256 -26.07 -10.49 -2.52
C GLN A 256 -25.87 -11.15 -1.16
N VAL A 257 -24.65 -11.08 -0.64
CA VAL A 257 -24.33 -11.69 0.63
C VAL A 257 -24.30 -10.64 1.71
N ASP A 258 -24.99 -10.93 2.80
CA ASP A 258 -24.86 -10.17 4.03
C ASP A 258 -23.43 -10.32 4.56
N VAL A 259 -22.67 -9.25 4.39
CA VAL A 259 -21.25 -9.16 4.73
C VAL A 259 -21.05 -9.36 6.23
N GLU A 260 -21.91 -8.76 7.04
CA GLU A 260 -21.85 -8.81 8.49
C GLU A 260 -22.17 -10.21 8.99
N ALA A 261 -23.23 -10.83 8.46
CA ALA A 261 -23.60 -12.19 8.81
C ALA A 261 -22.50 -13.21 8.45
N LEU A 262 -21.83 -13.05 7.31
CA LEU A 262 -20.70 -13.94 6.94
C LEU A 262 -19.48 -13.75 7.84
N LEU A 263 -19.06 -12.51 8.07
CA LEU A 263 -17.90 -12.24 8.93
C LEU A 263 -18.20 -12.58 10.39
N GLY A 264 -19.43 -12.44 10.85
CA GLY A 264 -19.90 -12.87 12.17
C GLY A 264 -19.86 -14.39 12.37
N ARG A 265 -19.95 -15.18 11.30
CA ARG A 265 -19.82 -16.65 11.33
C ARG A 265 -18.38 -17.14 11.35
N LEU A 266 -17.41 -16.31 10.94
CA LEU A 266 -16.00 -16.64 11.10
C LEU A 266 -15.61 -16.60 12.57
N ASP A 267 -14.78 -17.56 12.97
CA ASP A 267 -14.20 -17.60 14.31
C ASP A 267 -13.42 -16.31 14.62
N GLU A 268 -13.71 -15.69 15.76
CA GLU A 268 -13.10 -14.41 16.13
C GLU A 268 -11.60 -14.55 16.36
N GLU A 269 -11.15 -15.66 16.96
CA GLU A 269 -9.71 -15.88 17.14
C GLU A 269 -8.99 -16.06 15.80
N VAL A 270 -9.64 -16.64 14.79
CA VAL A 270 -9.09 -16.71 13.42
C VAL A 270 -8.92 -15.32 12.84
N LYS A 271 -9.96 -14.47 12.90
CA LYS A 271 -9.88 -13.09 12.38
C LYS A 271 -8.75 -12.30 13.04
N GLN A 272 -8.67 -12.36 14.37
CA GLN A 272 -7.64 -11.66 15.14
C GLN A 272 -6.23 -12.22 14.90
N ALA A 273 -6.08 -13.54 14.74
CA ALA A 273 -4.78 -14.14 14.47
C ALA A 273 -4.24 -13.73 13.09
N VAL A 274 -5.08 -13.78 12.05
CA VAL A 274 -4.69 -13.38 10.69
C VAL A 274 -4.31 -11.91 10.64
N LEU A 275 -5.12 -11.04 11.23
CA LEU A 275 -4.81 -9.62 11.30
C LEU A 275 -3.49 -9.38 12.04
N SER A 276 -3.33 -9.96 13.24
CA SER A 276 -2.14 -9.75 14.06
C SER A 276 -0.87 -10.18 13.31
N ARG A 277 -0.98 -11.25 12.52
CA ARG A 277 0.12 -11.75 11.69
C ARG A 277 0.39 -10.84 10.49
N VAL A 278 -0.63 -10.41 9.77
CA VAL A 278 -0.49 -9.47 8.64
C VAL A 278 0.08 -8.14 9.12
N ASP A 279 -0.37 -7.63 10.26
CA ASP A 279 0.16 -6.42 10.89
C ASP A 279 1.64 -6.60 11.27
N ALA A 280 1.97 -7.68 11.98
CA ALA A 280 3.35 -7.98 12.35
C ALA A 280 4.26 -8.10 11.13
N ALA A 281 3.81 -8.80 10.09
CA ALA A 281 4.56 -8.98 8.85
C ALA A 281 4.63 -7.69 8.01
N SER A 282 3.61 -6.83 8.06
CA SER A 282 3.64 -5.50 7.44
C SER A 282 4.68 -4.58 8.07
N ARG A 283 5.15 -4.92 9.28
CA ARG A 283 6.20 -4.22 10.03
C ARG A 283 7.52 -4.99 10.04
N ASP A 284 7.53 -6.23 9.56
CA ASP A 284 8.74 -7.05 9.48
C ASP A 284 9.61 -6.58 8.30
N ARG A 285 10.71 -5.93 8.65
CA ARG A 285 11.69 -5.40 7.68
C ARG A 285 12.75 -6.44 7.28
N SER A 286 12.75 -7.63 7.89
CA SER A 286 13.61 -8.74 7.48
C SER A 286 13.10 -9.47 6.23
N SER A 287 11.81 -9.29 5.92
CA SER A 287 11.16 -9.82 4.72
C SER A 287 11.65 -9.14 3.43
N PRO A 288 11.67 -9.85 2.28
CA PRO A 288 11.94 -9.25 0.98
C PRO A 288 11.02 -8.05 0.67
N PRO A 289 11.48 -7.03 -0.09
CA PRO A 289 10.68 -5.84 -0.41
C PRO A 289 9.29 -6.15 -0.97
N GLU A 290 9.18 -7.18 -1.80
CA GLU A 290 7.93 -7.62 -2.43
C GLU A 290 6.96 -8.20 -1.39
N ALA A 291 7.45 -9.00 -0.46
CA ALA A 291 6.65 -9.58 0.62
C ALA A 291 6.18 -8.50 1.60
N GLN A 292 7.06 -7.58 1.97
CA GLN A 292 6.72 -6.45 2.84
C GLN A 292 5.65 -5.57 2.20
N GLN A 293 5.84 -5.18 0.93
CA GLN A 293 4.85 -4.40 0.19
C GLN A 293 3.50 -5.14 0.12
N TRP A 294 3.54 -6.45 -0.13
CA TRP A 294 2.33 -7.27 -0.10
C TRP A 294 1.62 -7.21 1.26
N PHE A 295 2.34 -7.34 2.39
CA PHE A 295 1.75 -7.28 3.73
C PHE A 295 1.22 -5.90 4.10
N GLU A 296 1.87 -4.82 3.67
CA GLU A 296 1.37 -3.45 3.86
C GLU A 296 0.06 -3.23 3.12
N TRP A 297 -0.08 -3.74 1.90
CA TRP A 297 -1.34 -3.71 1.16
C TRP A 297 -2.40 -4.65 1.74
N ALA A 298 -2.00 -5.85 2.15
CA ALA A 298 -2.87 -6.83 2.80
C ALA A 298 -3.49 -6.27 4.08
N TYR A 299 -2.71 -5.56 4.88
CA TYR A 299 -3.18 -4.89 6.08
C TYR A 299 -4.28 -3.85 5.76
N LYS A 300 -4.04 -2.98 4.76
CA LYS A 300 -5.01 -1.99 4.32
C LYS A 300 -6.29 -2.65 3.79
N ALA A 301 -6.17 -3.67 2.92
CA ALA A 301 -7.33 -4.38 2.37
C ALA A 301 -8.14 -5.10 3.44
N LEU A 302 -7.48 -5.68 4.45
CA LEU A 302 -8.14 -6.35 5.57
C LEU A 302 -8.94 -5.36 6.44
N LEU A 303 -8.46 -4.12 6.60
CA LEU A 303 -9.20 -3.07 7.32
C LEU A 303 -10.37 -2.51 6.52
N MET A 304 -10.16 -2.29 5.22
CA MET A 304 -11.15 -1.61 4.38
C MET A 304 -12.24 -2.56 3.87
N ARG A 305 -11.85 -3.78 3.47
CA ARG A 305 -12.72 -4.77 2.80
C ARG A 305 -12.43 -6.19 3.29
N PRO A 306 -12.63 -6.48 4.60
CA PRO A 306 -12.28 -7.76 5.21
C PRO A 306 -12.91 -8.96 4.50
N LEU A 307 -14.18 -8.87 4.06
CA LEU A 307 -14.81 -9.97 3.32
C LEU A 307 -14.15 -10.24 1.97
N ALA A 308 -13.69 -9.21 1.26
CA ALA A 308 -12.99 -9.40 0.00
C ALA A 308 -11.63 -10.08 0.24
N PHE A 309 -10.89 -9.65 1.25
CA PHE A 309 -9.61 -10.25 1.66
C PHE A 309 -9.76 -11.73 2.05
N PHE A 310 -10.62 -12.04 3.02
CA PHE A 310 -10.85 -13.41 3.46
C PHE A 310 -11.52 -14.28 2.39
N GLY A 311 -12.41 -13.69 1.59
CA GLY A 311 -13.07 -14.35 0.47
C GLY A 311 -12.11 -14.72 -0.66
N ALA A 312 -11.10 -13.89 -0.94
CA ALA A 312 -10.04 -14.20 -1.89
C ALA A 312 -9.26 -15.43 -1.43
N PHE A 313 -8.88 -15.51 -0.15
CA PHE A 313 -8.27 -16.72 0.40
C PHE A 313 -9.21 -17.91 0.25
N ALA A 314 -10.46 -17.86 0.70
CA ALA A 314 -11.42 -18.97 0.58
C ALA A 314 -11.60 -19.50 -0.87
N LYS A 315 -11.41 -18.65 -1.88
CA LYS A 315 -11.51 -18.98 -3.30
C LYS A 315 -10.18 -19.38 -3.94
N ALA A 316 -9.05 -19.03 -3.34
CA ALA A 316 -7.74 -19.34 -3.90
C ALA A 316 -7.57 -20.85 -4.05
N ARG A 317 -6.92 -21.26 -5.14
CA ARG A 317 -6.68 -22.68 -5.45
C ARG A 317 -5.35 -23.17 -4.90
N GLU A 318 -4.36 -22.28 -4.84
CA GLU A 318 -2.95 -22.65 -4.63
C GLU A 318 -2.21 -21.76 -3.63
N ALA A 319 -2.91 -20.86 -2.94
CA ALA A 319 -2.25 -19.98 -1.96
C ALA A 319 -1.48 -20.78 -0.89
N PRO A 320 -0.23 -20.39 -0.61
CA PRO A 320 0.69 -21.15 0.21
C PRO A 320 0.24 -21.19 1.67
N LEU A 321 0.54 -22.31 2.31
CA LEU A 321 0.20 -22.57 3.70
C LEU A 321 1.41 -22.27 4.58
N LEU A 322 1.21 -21.51 5.65
CA LEU A 322 2.20 -21.42 6.71
C LEU A 322 2.18 -22.72 7.53
N GLU A 323 2.99 -23.70 7.12
CA GLU A 323 3.01 -25.03 7.73
C GLU A 323 3.53 -24.98 9.18
N ARG A 324 2.77 -25.59 10.09
CA ARG A 324 3.18 -25.88 11.47
C ARG A 324 3.95 -27.19 11.56
N PHE A 325 3.76 -28.07 10.59
CA PHE A 325 4.43 -29.35 10.50
C PHE A 325 4.51 -29.83 9.05
N GLU A 326 5.52 -30.64 8.76
CA GLU A 326 5.75 -31.22 7.44
C GLU A 326 4.51 -31.98 6.93
N GLY A 327 4.04 -31.63 5.73
CA GLY A 327 2.91 -32.27 5.07
C GLY A 327 1.54 -31.72 5.47
N GLU A 328 1.49 -30.65 6.26
CA GLU A 328 0.23 -29.99 6.61
C GLU A 328 -0.49 -29.45 5.37
N ALA A 329 0.23 -28.88 4.41
CA ALA A 329 -0.32 -28.34 3.17
C ALA A 329 -1.00 -29.42 2.32
N VAL A 330 -0.48 -30.66 2.35
CA VAL A 330 -1.08 -31.80 1.65
C VAL A 330 -2.43 -32.16 2.28
N LEU A 331 -2.46 -32.30 3.60
CA LEU A 331 -3.69 -32.62 4.35
C LEU A 331 -4.77 -31.55 4.17
N VAL A 332 -4.41 -30.27 4.32
CA VAL A 332 -5.32 -29.14 4.13
C VAL A 332 -5.76 -29.05 2.67
N GLY A 333 -4.86 -29.29 1.72
CA GLY A 333 -5.14 -29.33 0.29
C GLY A 333 -6.11 -30.44 -0.13
N GLU A 334 -6.02 -31.62 0.49
CA GLU A 334 -6.99 -32.70 0.30
C GLU A 334 -8.39 -32.32 0.78
N LEU A 335 -8.50 -31.72 1.97
CA LEU A 335 -9.77 -31.22 2.49
C LEU A 335 -10.36 -30.13 1.57
N ARG A 336 -9.52 -29.18 1.12
CA ARG A 336 -9.91 -28.09 0.20
C ARG A 336 -10.45 -28.56 -1.15
N ARG A 337 -10.05 -29.73 -1.64
CA ARG A 337 -10.57 -30.28 -2.90
C ARG A 337 -11.99 -30.82 -2.77
N ARG A 338 -12.48 -31.07 -1.55
CA ARG A 338 -13.84 -31.54 -1.32
C ARG A 338 -14.85 -30.43 -1.52
N GLU A 339 -15.94 -30.75 -2.22
CA GLU A 339 -17.05 -29.83 -2.45
C GLU A 339 -17.95 -29.66 -1.23
N ARG A 340 -18.07 -30.70 -0.41
CA ARG A 340 -18.89 -30.72 0.81
C ARG A 340 -18.12 -31.36 1.96
N TRP A 341 -18.27 -30.78 3.14
CA TRP A 341 -17.50 -31.14 4.32
C TRP A 341 -18.46 -31.62 5.41
N ARG A 342 -18.05 -32.66 6.11
CA ARG A 342 -18.63 -33.12 7.37
C ARG A 342 -17.66 -32.85 8.50
N ALA A 343 -18.15 -32.78 9.73
CA ALA A 343 -17.29 -32.57 10.89
C ALA A 343 -16.23 -33.68 11.05
N GLU A 344 -16.57 -34.91 10.67
CA GLU A 344 -15.70 -36.08 10.76
C GLU A 344 -14.53 -36.00 9.79
N ASP A 345 -14.67 -35.24 8.69
CA ASP A 345 -13.60 -35.05 7.71
C ASP A 345 -12.40 -34.29 8.31
N LEU A 346 -12.64 -33.46 9.33
CA LEU A 346 -11.61 -32.68 10.01
C LEU A 346 -10.84 -33.46 11.08
N GLU A 347 -11.32 -34.65 11.44
CA GLU A 347 -10.81 -35.43 12.56
C GLU A 347 -9.34 -35.84 12.40
N PRO A 348 -8.87 -36.31 11.22
CA PRO A 348 -7.46 -36.66 11.04
C PRO A 348 -6.53 -35.46 11.23
N TYR A 349 -6.94 -34.28 10.78
CA TYR A 349 -6.18 -33.04 10.95
C TYR A 349 -6.15 -32.61 12.42
N ARG A 350 -7.30 -32.65 13.10
CA ARG A 350 -7.41 -32.34 14.53
C ARG A 350 -6.52 -33.24 15.40
N LEU A 351 -6.52 -34.54 15.15
CA LEU A 351 -5.68 -35.50 15.89
C LEU A 351 -4.18 -35.23 15.66
N ASN A 352 -3.79 -34.86 14.43
CA ASN A 352 -2.40 -34.48 14.12
C ASN A 352 -1.95 -33.22 14.87
N LEU A 353 -2.82 -32.22 14.99
CA LEU A 353 -2.57 -31.01 15.79
C LEU A 353 -2.40 -31.36 17.28
N SER A 354 -3.29 -32.21 17.81
CA SER A 354 -3.26 -32.63 19.21
C SER A 354 -1.98 -33.39 19.55
N ALA A 355 -1.58 -34.34 18.70
CA ALA A 355 -0.35 -35.12 18.87
C ALA A 355 0.93 -34.26 18.89
N ARG A 356 0.87 -33.06 18.28
CA ARG A 356 1.98 -32.10 18.22
C ARG A 356 1.87 -30.98 19.27
N GLY A 357 0.90 -31.07 20.19
CA GLY A 357 0.70 -30.06 21.24
C GLY A 357 0.15 -28.72 20.75
N ALA A 358 -0.38 -28.64 19.52
CA ALA A 358 -0.95 -27.42 18.95
C ALA A 358 -2.38 -27.17 19.47
N HIS A 359 -2.54 -27.08 20.79
CA HIS A 359 -3.85 -27.09 21.46
C HIS A 359 -4.78 -25.95 21.02
N GLY A 360 -4.25 -24.75 20.76
CA GLY A 360 -5.08 -23.62 20.27
C GLY A 360 -5.67 -23.87 18.88
N ALA A 361 -4.86 -24.42 17.96
CA ALA A 361 -5.33 -24.80 16.63
C ALA A 361 -6.32 -25.98 16.71
N GLU A 362 -6.06 -26.95 17.59
CA GLU A 362 -6.98 -28.06 17.85
C GLU A 362 -8.36 -27.56 18.31
N GLN A 363 -8.41 -26.59 19.24
CA GLN A 363 -9.65 -26.00 19.72
C GLN A 363 -10.41 -25.26 18.61
N ARG A 364 -9.71 -24.50 17.76
CA ARG A 364 -10.31 -23.88 16.56
C ARG A 364 -10.95 -24.91 15.63
N VAL A 365 -10.29 -26.04 15.39
CA VAL A 365 -10.86 -27.12 14.57
C VAL A 365 -12.07 -27.77 15.26
N ARG A 366 -12.07 -27.96 16.58
CA ARG A 366 -13.25 -28.45 17.32
C ARG A 366 -14.45 -27.52 17.17
N ARG A 367 -14.26 -26.21 17.25
CA ARG A 367 -15.32 -25.22 17.03
C ARG A 367 -15.85 -25.27 15.59
N LEU A 368 -14.97 -25.48 14.61
CA LEU A 368 -15.37 -25.66 13.21
C LEU A 368 -16.19 -26.94 13.00
N GLN A 369 -15.79 -28.04 13.65
CA GLN A 369 -16.54 -29.29 13.64
C GLN A 369 -17.95 -29.10 14.24
N ALA A 370 -18.07 -28.39 15.36
CA ALA A 370 -19.36 -28.06 15.96
C ALA A 370 -20.24 -27.25 14.99
N LEU A 371 -19.67 -26.23 14.33
CA LEU A 371 -20.36 -25.44 13.32
C LEU A 371 -20.89 -26.30 12.16
N LEU A 372 -20.08 -27.24 11.66
CA LEU A 372 -20.48 -28.17 10.59
C LEU A 372 -21.61 -29.13 11.01
N ARG A 373 -21.74 -29.43 12.31
CA ARG A 373 -22.85 -30.22 12.87
C ARG A 373 -24.12 -29.39 13.10
N GLY A 374 -24.07 -28.07 12.90
CA GLY A 374 -25.16 -27.16 13.24
C GLY A 374 -25.28 -26.90 14.74
N GLU A 375 -24.25 -27.24 15.52
CA GLU A 375 -24.16 -26.88 16.93
C GLU A 375 -23.77 -25.41 17.02
N SER A 376 -24.42 -24.62 17.88
CA SER A 376 -23.93 -23.27 18.16
C SER A 376 -22.51 -23.39 18.71
N PRO A 377 -21.51 -22.74 18.11
CA PRO A 377 -20.16 -22.74 18.66
C PRO A 377 -20.27 -22.15 20.07
N GLY A 378 -19.98 -22.95 21.09
CA GLY A 378 -20.08 -22.52 22.48
C GLY A 378 -19.29 -21.21 22.68
N PRO A 379 -19.76 -20.28 23.52
CA PRO A 379 -19.12 -18.98 23.69
C PRO A 379 -17.69 -19.15 24.22
N GLY A 380 -16.72 -19.10 23.32
CA GLY A 380 -15.30 -19.12 23.63
C GLY A 380 -14.85 -17.73 24.05
N SER A 381 -14.67 -17.56 25.35
CA SER A 381 -14.06 -16.43 26.06
C SER A 381 -14.52 -15.03 25.65
N ARG A 382 -15.55 -14.52 26.35
CA ARG A 382 -15.47 -13.12 26.80
C ARG A 382 -14.17 -13.00 27.60
N LEU A 383 -13.14 -12.36 27.05
CA LEU A 383 -12.10 -11.76 27.87
C LEU A 383 -12.84 -10.84 28.84
N ARG A 384 -12.82 -11.20 30.13
CA ARG A 384 -13.13 -10.21 31.16
C ARG A 384 -12.16 -9.06 30.96
N VAL A 385 -12.74 -7.85 30.97
CA VAL A 385 -12.10 -6.54 30.94
C VAL A 385 -10.79 -6.52 31.74
#